data_AF-A0A957RYE3-F1
#
_entry.id   AF-A0A957RYE3-F1
#
_cell.length_a   1.000
_cell.length_b   1.000
_cell.length_c   1.000
_cell.angle_alpha   90.00
_cell.angle_beta   90.00
_cell.angle_gamma   90.00
#
_symmetry.space_group_name_H-M   'P 1'
#
loop_
_entity.id
_entity.type
_entity.pdbx_description
1 polymer ?
#
loop_
_entity_poly.entity_id
_entity_poly.type
_entity_poly.pdbx_seq_one_letter_code
_entity_poly.pdbx_strand_id
1 'polypeptide(L)'
;MGNSAAGVLVGIDTGGTFTDLVAFDPESGELRTSKTPSVPSEPGRALTNAIAAADLRPGHIASLVHGTTVGTNALIERTGARVLLLATAGHEDIPYIQRINRKSLYDLRWEKPRPLLVSRRDSLGVPERLNSAGGVVRPLDVEAVRAHCRAVKPEPIEAVAISLLFSYVNPDHEQQVRQIVAEELPGLPVSVSHEVAPIWREYERTSTTLADAYLKPLMDRYVASLDEKLRDAGLTTPWAIMKSNGGAMRAGAAADSPIQTAQSGPAGGMLVARALGVQAGLPDLLTLDMGGTSADVGMILAGELRHTTEYEIEWGVPAAIPLIDIKSIGA
;
A
#
# COMPACT_ATOMS: atom_id res chain seq x y z
N MET A 1 26.19 24.31 24.18
CA MET A 1 24.89 24.37 23.47
C MET A 1 24.30 22.97 23.53
N GLY A 2 23.04 22.87 23.97
CA GLY A 2 22.48 21.71 24.69
C GLY A 2 22.58 20.35 23.99
N ASN A 3 22.95 19.35 24.78
CA ASN A 3 22.90 17.93 24.46
C ASN A 3 21.42 17.55 24.23
N SER A 4 21.04 17.32 22.97
CA SER A 4 19.74 16.71 22.65
C SER A 4 19.80 15.27 23.15
N ALA A 5 19.11 14.96 24.26
CA ALA A 5 18.95 13.58 24.71
C ALA A 5 18.42 12.73 23.53
N ALA A 6 19.05 11.60 23.26
CA ALA A 6 18.63 10.70 22.21
C ALA A 6 17.30 10.06 22.66
N GLY A 7 16.19 10.46 22.06
CA GLY A 7 14.87 9.93 22.42
C GLY A 7 14.71 8.45 22.04
N VAL A 8 13.65 7.85 22.57
CA VAL A 8 13.35 6.41 22.43
C VAL A 8 12.91 6.09 21.00
N LEU A 9 13.41 4.97 20.46
CA LEU A 9 12.99 4.42 19.17
C LEU A 9 11.87 3.42 19.40
N VAL A 10 10.73 3.60 18.73
CA VAL A 10 9.53 2.79 18.94
C VAL A 10 9.09 2.12 17.63
N GLY A 11 8.90 0.81 17.67
CA GLY A 11 8.23 0.02 16.64
C GLY A 11 6.89 -0.49 17.17
N ILE A 12 5.80 -0.32 16.40
CA ILE A 12 4.48 -0.82 16.76
C ILE A 12 3.92 -1.63 15.59
N ASP A 13 3.49 -2.86 15.81
CA ASP A 13 2.75 -3.65 14.83
C ASP A 13 1.31 -3.88 15.29
N THR A 14 0.34 -3.52 14.44
CA THR A 14 -1.08 -3.77 14.72
C THR A 14 -1.60 -4.88 13.81
N GLY A 15 -1.79 -6.05 14.42
CA GLY A 15 -2.52 -7.17 13.82
C GLY A 15 -4.01 -7.15 14.17
N GLY A 16 -4.73 -8.19 13.74
CA GLY A 16 -6.18 -8.32 13.98
C GLY A 16 -6.56 -8.53 15.45
N THR A 17 -5.70 -9.16 16.24
CA THR A 17 -6.00 -9.51 17.66
C THR A 17 -5.25 -8.64 18.65
N PHE A 18 -3.95 -8.44 18.43
CA PHE A 18 -3.07 -7.71 19.34
C PHE A 18 -2.30 -6.63 18.60
N THR A 19 -1.95 -5.60 19.35
CA THR A 19 -0.98 -4.58 18.99
C THR A 19 0.26 -4.79 19.86
N ASP A 20 1.38 -5.01 19.19
CA ASP A 20 2.67 -5.29 19.79
C ASP A 20 3.56 -4.06 19.65
N LEU A 21 4.25 -3.67 20.73
CA LEU A 21 5.19 -2.55 20.73
C LEU A 21 6.53 -3.01 21.29
N VAL A 22 7.59 -2.56 20.62
CA VAL A 22 8.97 -2.65 21.08
C VAL A 22 9.57 -1.26 21.10
N ALA A 23 10.18 -0.90 22.22
CA ALA A 23 10.86 0.37 22.41
C ALA A 23 12.30 0.13 22.84
N PHE A 24 13.22 0.85 22.20
CA PHE A 24 14.64 0.81 22.48
C PHE A 24 15.14 2.20 22.84
N ASP A 25 15.74 2.33 24.01
CA ASP A 25 16.43 3.54 24.45
C ASP A 25 17.92 3.42 24.11
N PRO A 26 18.44 4.21 23.14
CA PRO A 26 19.85 4.15 22.77
C PRO A 26 20.82 4.63 23.87
N GLU A 27 20.36 5.44 24.84
CA GLU A 27 21.22 5.95 25.90
C GLU A 27 21.44 4.91 27.00
N SER A 28 20.35 4.27 27.45
CA SER A 28 20.41 3.27 28.52
C SER A 28 20.64 1.85 27.99
N GLY A 29 20.37 1.60 26.71
CA GLY A 29 20.31 0.25 26.12
C GLY A 29 19.07 -0.54 26.57
N GLU A 30 18.12 0.09 27.25
CA GLU A 30 16.91 -0.55 27.77
C GLU A 30 15.96 -0.93 26.62
N LEU A 31 15.43 -2.15 26.67
CA LEU A 31 14.35 -2.62 25.82
C LEU A 31 13.07 -2.74 26.64
N ARG A 32 12.00 -2.11 26.15
CA ARG A 32 10.64 -2.23 26.70
C ARG A 32 9.72 -2.82 25.66
N THR A 33 8.80 -3.65 26.11
CA THR A 33 7.80 -4.27 25.24
C THR A 33 6.43 -4.21 25.87
N SER A 34 5.40 -4.06 25.06
CA SER A 34 4.01 -4.19 25.51
C SER A 34 3.17 -4.91 24.47
N LYS A 35 2.19 -5.68 24.93
CA LYS A 35 1.19 -6.34 24.09
C LYS A 35 -0.20 -5.96 24.60
N THR A 36 -0.96 -5.26 23.79
CA THR A 36 -2.31 -4.81 24.13
C THR A 36 -3.32 -5.32 23.11
N PRO A 37 -4.59 -5.55 23.48
CA PRO A 37 -5.62 -5.88 22.51
C PRO A 37 -5.71 -4.82 21.40
N SER A 38 -5.87 -5.27 20.15
CA SER A 38 -6.18 -4.37 19.04
C SER A 38 -7.57 -3.76 19.23
N VAL A 39 -7.78 -2.57 18.66
CA VAL A 39 -9.06 -1.86 18.72
C VAL A 39 -9.48 -1.54 17.28
N PRO A 40 -10.05 -2.50 16.52
CA PRO A 40 -10.36 -2.30 15.10
C PRO A 40 -11.27 -1.10 14.81
N SER A 41 -12.19 -0.79 15.74
CA SER A 41 -13.08 0.37 15.63
C SER A 41 -12.38 1.72 15.85
N GLU A 42 -11.24 1.74 16.55
CA GLU A 42 -10.47 2.95 16.87
C GLU A 42 -8.96 2.65 16.86
N PRO A 43 -8.35 2.47 15.67
CA PRO A 43 -6.96 2.02 15.56
C PRO A 43 -5.94 2.96 16.25
N GLY A 44 -6.18 4.27 16.21
CA GLY A 44 -5.33 5.24 16.93
C GLY A 44 -5.27 4.99 18.45
N ARG A 45 -6.37 4.49 19.05
CA ARG A 45 -6.39 4.13 20.48
C ARG A 45 -5.52 2.93 20.79
N ALA A 46 -5.40 1.97 19.86
CA ALA A 46 -4.53 0.82 20.05
C ALA A 46 -3.06 1.23 20.22
N LEU A 47 -2.60 2.21 19.42
CA LEU A 47 -1.24 2.74 19.52
C LEU A 47 -1.00 3.46 20.85
N THR A 48 -1.90 4.35 21.25
CA THR A 48 -1.75 5.08 22.52
C THR A 48 -1.81 4.14 23.73
N ASN A 49 -2.63 3.09 23.67
CA ASN A 49 -2.68 2.06 24.70
C ASN A 49 -1.36 1.29 24.82
N ALA A 50 -0.75 0.92 23.68
CA ALA A 50 0.55 0.26 23.67
C ALA A 50 1.65 1.16 24.26
N ILE A 51 1.69 2.44 23.85
CA ILE A 51 2.67 3.41 24.38
C ILE A 51 2.51 3.57 25.90
N ALA A 52 1.28 3.69 26.39
CA ALA A 52 1.00 3.79 27.82
C ALA A 52 1.36 2.50 28.59
N ALA A 53 1.07 1.33 28.02
CA ALA A 53 1.39 0.03 28.63
C ALA A 53 2.91 -0.24 28.71
N ALA A 54 3.70 0.40 27.84
CA ALA A 54 5.16 0.37 27.88
C ALA A 54 5.78 1.42 28.82
N ASP A 55 4.96 2.19 29.55
CA ASP A 55 5.38 3.29 30.43
C ASP A 55 6.28 4.33 29.71
N LEU A 56 5.91 4.64 28.46
CA LEU A 56 6.62 5.60 27.64
C LEU A 56 5.93 6.96 27.66
N ARG A 57 6.73 8.02 27.77
CA ARG A 57 6.25 9.39 27.59
C ARG A 57 6.30 9.74 26.09
N PRO A 58 5.16 10.07 25.45
CA PRO A 58 5.13 10.36 24.01
C PRO A 58 6.11 11.46 23.56
N GLY A 59 6.31 12.50 24.38
CA GLY A 59 7.26 13.57 24.09
C GLY A 59 8.75 13.17 24.14
N HIS A 60 9.07 11.96 24.59
CA HIS A 60 10.44 11.40 24.60
C HIS A 60 10.69 10.42 23.45
N ILE A 61 9.68 10.12 22.63
CA ILE A 61 9.82 9.26 21.46
C ILE A 61 10.51 10.09 20.37
N ALA A 62 11.69 9.63 19.93
CA ALA A 62 12.42 10.27 18.82
C ALA A 62 11.93 9.80 17.45
N SER A 63 11.48 8.53 17.37
CA SER A 63 11.02 7.91 16.14
C SER A 63 9.97 6.86 16.45
N LEU A 64 8.88 6.87 15.68
CA LEU A 64 7.84 5.84 15.72
C LEU A 64 7.66 5.25 14.32
N VAL A 65 7.83 3.94 14.20
CA VAL A 65 7.54 3.18 12.98
C VAL A 65 6.40 2.22 13.25
N HIS A 66 5.37 2.27 12.40
CA HIS A 66 4.16 1.48 12.54
C HIS A 66 4.00 0.47 11.41
N GLY A 67 3.87 -0.82 11.74
CA GLY A 67 3.42 -1.89 10.85
C GLY A 67 1.91 -2.10 10.97
N THR A 68 1.23 -2.32 9.84
CA THR A 68 -0.22 -2.53 9.84
C THR A 68 -0.65 -3.51 8.75
N THR A 69 -1.67 -4.30 9.09
CA THR A 69 -2.30 -5.26 8.18
C THR A 69 -3.60 -4.73 7.55
N VAL A 70 -4.00 -3.49 7.85
CA VAL A 70 -5.27 -2.91 7.37
C VAL A 70 -5.36 -2.88 5.84
N GLY A 71 -4.28 -2.46 5.15
CA GLY A 71 -4.25 -2.44 3.69
C GLY A 71 -4.29 -3.85 3.08
N THR A 72 -3.51 -4.78 3.64
CA THR A 72 -3.46 -6.17 3.20
C THR A 72 -4.83 -6.86 3.33
N ASN A 73 -5.47 -6.72 4.49
CA ASN A 73 -6.76 -7.33 4.75
C ASN A 73 -7.84 -6.75 3.83
N ALA A 74 -7.84 -5.44 3.59
CA ALA A 74 -8.80 -4.82 2.69
C ALA A 74 -8.69 -5.32 1.23
N LEU A 75 -7.46 -5.61 0.77
CA LEU A 75 -7.24 -6.21 -0.55
C LEU A 75 -7.72 -7.66 -0.62
N ILE A 76 -7.44 -8.46 0.41
CA ILE A 76 -7.83 -9.87 0.48
C ILE A 76 -9.35 -10.02 0.62
N GLU A 77 -9.96 -9.28 1.55
CA GLU A 77 -11.39 -9.33 1.86
C GLU A 77 -12.26 -8.56 0.85
N ARG A 78 -11.65 -7.82 -0.07
CA ARG A 78 -12.34 -6.98 -1.07
C ARG A 78 -13.29 -5.96 -0.41
N THR A 79 -12.81 -5.29 0.64
CA THR A 79 -13.56 -4.30 1.44
C THR A 79 -13.10 -2.85 1.24
N GLY A 80 -12.32 -2.58 0.19
CA GLY A 80 -11.86 -1.24 -0.17
C GLY A 80 -12.85 -0.45 -1.03
N ALA A 81 -12.37 0.68 -1.52
CA ALA A 81 -13.17 1.73 -2.14
C ALA A 81 -13.76 1.34 -3.50
N ARG A 82 -14.93 1.87 -3.84
CA ARG A 82 -15.39 1.82 -5.24
C ARG A 82 -14.62 2.82 -6.10
N VAL A 83 -13.81 2.31 -7.03
CA VAL A 83 -12.91 3.12 -7.86
C VAL A 83 -13.51 3.40 -9.24
N LEU A 84 -13.33 4.63 -9.75
CA LEU A 84 -13.49 4.96 -11.17
C LEU A 84 -12.14 4.80 -11.88
N LEU A 85 -12.07 3.98 -12.92
CA LEU A 85 -10.90 3.85 -13.78
C LEU A 85 -11.05 4.73 -15.02
N LEU A 86 -10.08 5.61 -15.24
CA LEU A 86 -9.89 6.35 -16.49
C LEU A 86 -8.70 5.73 -17.23
N ALA A 87 -8.99 5.01 -18.31
CA ALA A 87 -8.00 4.36 -19.15
C ALA A 87 -8.00 4.94 -20.57
N THR A 88 -6.94 4.73 -21.34
CA THR A 88 -6.95 5.08 -22.77
C THR A 88 -8.15 4.45 -23.47
N ALA A 89 -8.86 5.19 -24.33
CA ALA A 89 -10.00 4.67 -25.08
C ALA A 89 -9.65 3.39 -25.85
N GLY A 90 -10.55 2.39 -25.78
CA GLY A 90 -10.33 1.04 -26.29
C GLY A 90 -9.48 0.12 -25.40
N HIS A 91 -9.05 0.59 -24.23
CA HIS A 91 -8.25 -0.16 -23.25
C HIS A 91 -8.91 -0.22 -21.86
N GLU A 92 -10.19 0.14 -21.76
CA GLU A 92 -11.01 0.12 -20.56
C GLU A 92 -11.18 -1.30 -19.99
N ASP A 93 -11.06 -2.30 -20.86
CA ASP A 93 -11.22 -3.71 -20.54
C ASP A 93 -9.95 -4.39 -19.99
N ILE A 94 -8.82 -3.68 -19.89
CA ILE A 94 -7.55 -4.26 -19.39
C ILE A 94 -7.73 -5.02 -18.06
N PRO A 95 -8.39 -4.48 -17.02
CA PRO A 95 -8.59 -5.21 -15.76
C PRO A 95 -9.39 -6.50 -15.92
N TYR A 96 -10.28 -6.54 -16.90
CA TYR A 96 -11.19 -7.66 -17.17
C TYR A 96 -10.58 -8.68 -18.11
N ILE A 97 -9.73 -8.29 -19.05
CA ILE A 97 -9.02 -9.20 -19.96
C ILE A 97 -7.86 -9.89 -19.21
N GLN A 98 -7.15 -9.15 -18.36
CA GLN A 98 -5.95 -9.63 -17.66
C GLN A 98 -4.89 -10.16 -18.64
N ARG A 99 -4.15 -11.21 -18.27
CA ARG A 99 -3.15 -11.83 -19.15
C ARG A 99 -3.68 -13.00 -19.99
N ILE A 100 -4.97 -13.34 -19.89
CA ILE A 100 -5.60 -14.51 -20.55
C ILE A 100 -5.00 -15.86 -20.11
N ASN A 101 -3.99 -15.87 -19.23
CA ASN A 101 -3.39 -17.07 -18.66
C ASN A 101 -4.39 -17.77 -17.72
N ARG A 102 -4.13 -19.05 -17.41
CA ARG A 102 -4.95 -19.88 -16.52
C ARG A 102 -4.09 -20.54 -15.45
N LYS A 103 -4.56 -20.58 -14.20
CA LYS A 103 -3.87 -21.31 -13.11
C LYS A 103 -3.87 -22.80 -13.38
N SER A 104 -5.04 -23.33 -13.74
CA SER A 104 -5.27 -24.72 -14.08
C SER A 104 -5.50 -24.83 -15.59
N LEU A 105 -4.41 -25.01 -16.36
CA LEU A 105 -4.45 -24.97 -17.83
C LEU A 105 -5.48 -25.94 -18.45
N TYR A 106 -5.67 -27.11 -17.82
CA TYR A 106 -6.55 -28.18 -18.30
C TYR A 106 -7.94 -28.19 -17.67
N ASP A 107 -8.24 -27.29 -16.73
CA ASP A 107 -9.58 -27.18 -16.18
C ASP A 107 -10.43 -26.22 -17.03
N LEU A 108 -11.34 -26.81 -17.82
CA LEU A 108 -12.25 -26.04 -18.69
C LEU A 108 -13.32 -25.26 -17.90
N ARG A 109 -13.50 -25.56 -16.61
CA ARG A 109 -14.46 -24.88 -15.72
C ARG A 109 -13.79 -23.77 -14.91
N TRP A 110 -12.50 -23.56 -15.08
CA TRP A 110 -11.76 -22.57 -14.32
C TRP A 110 -12.31 -21.16 -14.56
N GLU A 111 -12.72 -20.51 -13.48
CA GLU A 111 -13.14 -19.12 -13.50
C GLU A 111 -11.96 -18.22 -13.15
N LYS A 112 -11.82 -17.15 -13.94
CA LYS A 112 -10.78 -16.16 -13.72
C LYS A 112 -11.15 -15.25 -12.54
N PRO A 113 -10.19 -14.91 -11.67
CA PRO A 113 -10.40 -13.96 -10.58
C PRO A 113 -10.95 -12.62 -11.07
N ARG A 114 -11.85 -12.04 -10.28
CA ARG A 114 -12.43 -10.73 -10.59
C ARG A 114 -11.40 -9.63 -10.30
N PRO A 115 -11.30 -8.59 -11.15
CA PRO A 115 -10.45 -7.43 -10.83
C PRO A 115 -10.95 -6.73 -9.57
N LEU A 116 -10.11 -5.86 -8.98
CA LEU A 116 -10.53 -4.99 -7.86
C LEU A 116 -11.65 -4.02 -8.25
N LEU A 117 -11.75 -3.70 -9.55
CA LEU A 117 -12.81 -2.85 -10.07
C LEU A 117 -14.16 -3.57 -10.02
N VAL A 118 -15.06 -3.06 -9.19
CA VAL A 118 -16.34 -3.69 -8.84
C VAL A 118 -17.28 -3.79 -10.05
N SER A 119 -17.30 -2.78 -10.94
CA SER A 119 -18.22 -2.75 -12.07
C SER A 119 -17.55 -2.26 -13.35
N ARG A 120 -17.80 -2.95 -14.47
CA ARG A 120 -17.29 -2.57 -15.79
C ARG A 120 -17.72 -1.17 -16.22
N ARG A 121 -18.87 -0.71 -15.72
CA ARG A 121 -19.40 0.64 -15.98
C ARG A 121 -18.54 1.75 -15.35
N ASP A 122 -17.71 1.40 -14.37
CA ASP A 122 -16.80 2.31 -13.69
C ASP A 122 -15.40 2.30 -14.36
N SER A 123 -15.27 1.73 -15.57
CA SER A 123 -14.08 1.83 -16.41
C SER A 123 -14.40 2.60 -17.69
N LEU A 124 -13.86 3.82 -17.81
CA LEU A 124 -14.18 4.76 -18.88
C LEU A 124 -12.95 5.06 -19.73
N GLY A 125 -13.19 5.14 -21.04
CA GLY A 125 -12.18 5.41 -22.05
C GLY A 125 -11.98 6.90 -22.25
N VAL A 126 -10.79 7.39 -21.94
CA VAL A 126 -10.35 8.75 -22.25
C VAL A 126 -9.90 8.79 -23.72
N PRO A 127 -10.46 9.69 -24.55
CA PRO A 127 -10.04 9.77 -25.94
C PRO A 127 -8.69 10.50 -26.08
N GLU A 128 -7.59 9.79 -25.85
CA GLU A 128 -6.22 10.25 -26.11
C GLU A 128 -5.35 9.12 -26.69
N ARG A 129 -4.16 9.44 -27.21
CA ARG A 129 -3.17 8.41 -27.55
C ARG A 129 -1.74 8.95 -27.60
N LEU A 130 -0.83 8.22 -26.96
CA LEU A 130 0.61 8.35 -27.11
C LEU A 130 1.19 7.17 -27.89
N ASN A 131 2.33 7.38 -28.56
CA ASN A 131 3.15 6.31 -29.14
C ASN A 131 4.21 5.82 -28.15
N SER A 132 4.94 4.76 -28.52
CA SER A 132 5.99 4.16 -27.66
C SER A 132 7.19 5.06 -27.38
N ALA A 133 7.38 6.13 -28.15
CA ALA A 133 8.39 7.14 -27.93
C ALA A 133 7.87 8.34 -27.10
N GLY A 134 6.63 8.29 -26.60
CA GLY A 134 6.01 9.37 -25.83
C GLY A 134 5.43 10.51 -26.67
N GLY A 135 5.45 10.38 -28.01
CA GLY A 135 4.87 11.36 -28.93
C GLY A 135 3.35 11.28 -28.98
N VAL A 136 2.68 12.44 -29.05
CA VAL A 136 1.22 12.54 -29.13
C VAL A 136 0.73 12.08 -30.50
N VAL A 137 -0.08 11.02 -30.52
CA VAL A 137 -0.77 10.50 -31.72
C VAL A 137 -2.18 11.08 -31.80
N ARG A 138 -2.86 11.16 -30.65
CA ARG A 138 -4.16 11.81 -30.50
C ARG A 138 -4.09 12.70 -29.25
N PRO A 139 -4.39 14.01 -29.36
CA PRO A 139 -4.41 14.91 -28.22
C PRO A 139 -5.48 14.48 -27.20
N LEU A 140 -5.27 14.83 -25.93
CA LEU A 140 -6.25 14.61 -24.88
C LEU A 140 -7.55 15.36 -25.17
N ASP A 141 -8.67 14.63 -25.19
CA ASP A 141 -10.00 15.21 -25.23
C ASP A 141 -10.47 15.61 -23.82
N VAL A 142 -10.22 16.87 -23.47
CA VAL A 142 -10.53 17.44 -22.15
C VAL A 142 -12.02 17.39 -21.83
N GLU A 143 -12.90 17.68 -22.80
CA GLU A 143 -14.34 17.71 -22.54
C GLU A 143 -14.89 16.30 -22.34
N ALA A 144 -14.34 15.29 -23.03
CA ALA A 144 -14.69 13.90 -22.77
C ALA A 144 -14.35 13.48 -21.33
N VAL A 145 -13.20 13.90 -20.79
CA VAL A 145 -12.84 13.64 -19.38
C VAL A 145 -13.82 14.31 -18.42
N ARG A 146 -14.18 15.58 -18.67
CA ARG A 146 -15.17 16.30 -17.86
C ARG A 146 -16.54 15.63 -17.91
N ALA A 147 -16.98 15.22 -19.11
CA ALA A 147 -18.23 14.49 -19.30
C ALA A 147 -18.25 13.17 -18.52
N HIS A 148 -17.14 12.41 -18.53
CA HIS A 148 -17.00 11.19 -17.73
C HIS A 148 -17.13 11.45 -16.23
N CYS A 149 -16.49 12.51 -15.72
CA CYS A 149 -16.59 12.90 -14.31
C CYS A 149 -18.04 13.27 -13.92
N ARG A 150 -18.74 14.04 -14.77
CA ARG A 150 -20.14 14.43 -14.55
C ARG A 150 -21.13 13.29 -14.67
N ALA A 151 -20.79 12.24 -15.43
CA ALA A 151 -21.64 11.07 -15.65
C ALA A 151 -21.60 10.05 -14.49
N VAL A 152 -20.71 10.26 -13.50
CA VAL A 152 -20.65 9.42 -12.30
C VAL A 152 -22.01 9.46 -11.57
N LYS A 153 -22.61 8.27 -11.44
CA LYS A 153 -23.99 8.01 -10.98
C LYS A 153 -24.18 8.19 -9.45
N PRO A 154 -25.42 8.13 -8.92
CA PRO A 154 -25.75 8.47 -7.51
C PRO A 154 -25.14 7.61 -6.41
N GLU A 155 -24.53 6.45 -6.71
CA GLU A 155 -23.73 5.72 -5.73
C GLU A 155 -22.30 6.28 -5.77
N PRO A 156 -21.75 6.76 -4.64
CA PRO A 156 -20.52 7.52 -4.65
C PRO A 156 -19.34 6.62 -5.08
N ILE A 157 -18.69 7.02 -6.17
CA ILE A 157 -17.29 6.66 -6.39
C ILE A 157 -16.48 7.27 -5.25
N GLU A 158 -15.59 6.50 -4.67
CA GLU A 158 -14.80 6.89 -3.50
C GLU A 158 -13.35 7.21 -3.86
N ALA A 159 -12.87 6.80 -5.04
CA ALA A 159 -11.52 7.09 -5.52
C ALA A 159 -11.45 7.01 -7.05
N VAL A 160 -10.42 7.63 -7.64
CA VAL A 160 -10.16 7.59 -9.08
C VAL A 160 -8.78 6.98 -9.36
N ALA A 161 -8.70 6.05 -10.30
CA ALA A 161 -7.45 5.53 -10.86
C ALA A 161 -7.31 6.01 -12.30
N ILE A 162 -6.14 6.57 -12.64
CA ILE A 162 -5.82 7.01 -14.01
C ILE A 162 -4.68 6.14 -14.53
N SER A 163 -4.91 5.43 -15.63
CA SER A 163 -3.92 4.56 -16.27
C SER A 163 -3.98 4.67 -17.78
N LEU A 164 -3.19 5.59 -18.33
CA LEU A 164 -3.08 5.81 -19.77
C LEU A 164 -1.88 5.03 -20.34
N LEU A 165 -1.96 4.65 -21.61
CA LEU A 165 -0.86 3.97 -22.28
C LEU A 165 0.34 4.90 -22.46
N PHE A 166 1.54 4.35 -22.24
CA PHE A 166 2.82 5.06 -22.34
C PHE A 166 2.99 6.25 -21.39
N SER A 167 2.15 6.36 -20.35
CA SER A 167 2.28 7.40 -19.32
C SER A 167 3.60 7.36 -18.55
N TYR A 168 4.21 6.17 -18.44
CA TYR A 168 5.56 5.97 -17.88
C TYR A 168 6.68 6.60 -18.73
N VAL A 169 6.40 6.94 -20.00
CA VAL A 169 7.33 7.63 -20.91
C VAL A 169 7.03 9.12 -20.94
N ASN A 170 5.74 9.47 -21.09
CA ASN A 170 5.28 10.84 -21.10
C ASN A 170 4.02 10.97 -20.22
N PRO A 171 4.13 11.59 -19.02
CA PRO A 171 3.04 11.68 -18.06
C PRO A 171 2.06 12.83 -18.33
N ASP A 172 2.29 13.68 -19.33
CA ASP A 172 1.57 14.95 -19.51
C ASP A 172 0.06 14.79 -19.57
N HIS A 173 -0.45 13.80 -20.32
CA HIS A 173 -1.88 13.54 -20.40
C HIS A 173 -2.45 13.05 -19.06
N GLU A 174 -1.74 12.18 -18.33
CA GLU A 174 -2.21 11.73 -17.01
C GLU A 174 -2.26 12.87 -15.99
N GLN A 175 -1.27 13.77 -16.02
CA GLN A 175 -1.24 14.95 -15.15
C GLN A 175 -2.39 15.90 -15.45
N GLN A 176 -2.71 16.12 -16.73
CA GLN A 176 -3.87 16.92 -17.15
C GLN A 176 -5.19 16.26 -16.75
N VAL A 177 -5.34 14.94 -16.92
CA VAL A 177 -6.52 14.21 -16.46
C VAL A 177 -6.68 14.32 -14.94
N ARG A 178 -5.60 14.18 -14.17
CA ARG A 178 -5.63 14.38 -12.71
C ARG A 178 -6.15 15.76 -12.35
N GLN A 179 -5.70 16.81 -13.03
CA GLN A 179 -6.16 18.17 -12.76
C GLN A 179 -7.66 18.33 -13.04
N ILE A 180 -8.14 17.80 -14.17
CA ILE A 180 -9.58 17.83 -14.52
C ILE A 180 -10.41 17.07 -13.48
N VAL A 181 -9.95 15.90 -13.05
CA VAL A 181 -10.62 15.10 -12.00
C VAL A 181 -10.68 15.87 -10.69
N ALA A 182 -9.60 16.53 -10.28
CA ALA A 182 -9.58 17.34 -9.06
C ALA A 182 -10.56 18.53 -9.11
N GLU A 183 -10.80 19.10 -10.31
CA GLU A 183 -11.75 20.18 -10.53
C GLU A 183 -13.22 19.69 -10.53
N GLU A 184 -13.51 18.57 -11.22
CA GLU A 184 -14.89 18.07 -11.39
C GLU A 184 -15.35 17.17 -10.24
N LEU A 185 -14.43 16.51 -9.53
CA LEU A 185 -14.70 15.57 -8.42
C LEU A 185 -13.88 15.95 -7.17
N PRO A 186 -14.09 17.14 -6.58
CA PRO A 186 -13.31 17.61 -5.45
C PRO A 186 -13.45 16.68 -4.23
N GLY A 187 -12.33 16.39 -3.60
CA GLY A 187 -12.27 15.56 -2.40
C GLY A 187 -12.15 14.05 -2.65
N LEU A 188 -12.24 13.58 -3.90
CA LEU A 188 -11.93 12.18 -4.20
C LEU A 188 -10.42 11.97 -4.33
N PRO A 189 -9.83 10.99 -3.63
CA PRO A 189 -8.45 10.63 -3.81
C PRO A 189 -8.19 10.09 -5.22
N VAL A 190 -7.07 10.50 -5.81
CA VAL A 190 -6.66 10.12 -7.17
C VAL A 190 -5.33 9.37 -7.12
N SER A 191 -5.27 8.26 -7.84
CA SER A 191 -4.03 7.49 -8.09
C SER A 191 -3.67 7.58 -9.56
N VAL A 192 -2.42 7.88 -9.85
CA VAL A 192 -1.95 8.11 -11.23
C VAL A 192 -0.85 7.11 -11.56
N SER A 193 -0.99 6.41 -12.68
CA SER A 193 -0.19 5.21 -12.94
C SER A 193 1.30 5.47 -13.12
N HIS A 194 1.70 6.61 -13.69
CA HIS A 194 3.11 6.99 -13.80
C HIS A 194 3.77 7.32 -12.45
N GLU A 195 3.00 7.62 -11.40
CA GLU A 195 3.53 7.85 -10.05
C GLU A 195 3.53 6.55 -9.23
N VAL A 196 2.45 5.76 -9.34
CA VAL A 196 2.27 4.53 -8.56
C VAL A 196 3.15 3.38 -9.06
N ALA A 197 3.17 3.15 -10.37
CA ALA A 197 3.88 2.03 -11.00
C ALA A 197 4.37 2.40 -12.42
N PRO A 198 5.44 3.21 -12.56
CA PRO A 198 5.99 3.65 -13.85
C PRO A 198 6.71 2.53 -14.62
N ILE A 199 5.96 1.50 -15.00
CA ILE A 199 6.45 0.33 -15.74
C ILE A 199 5.72 0.19 -17.08
N TRP A 200 6.35 -0.47 -18.05
CA TRP A 200 5.79 -0.56 -19.41
C TRP A 200 4.54 -1.44 -19.52
N ARG A 201 4.43 -2.46 -18.65
CA ARG A 201 3.35 -3.46 -18.69
C ARG A 201 2.03 -2.85 -18.22
N GLU A 202 1.08 -2.70 -19.14
CA GLU A 202 -0.18 -1.99 -18.92
C GLU A 202 -1.12 -2.71 -17.95
N TYR A 203 -1.16 -4.05 -17.95
CA TYR A 203 -2.01 -4.79 -17.03
C TYR A 203 -1.52 -4.66 -15.59
N GLU A 204 -0.24 -4.95 -15.34
CA GLU A 204 0.39 -4.79 -14.03
C GLU A 204 0.30 -3.37 -13.53
N ARG A 205 0.62 -2.37 -14.37
CA ARG A 205 0.52 -0.96 -14.01
C ARG A 205 -0.92 -0.56 -13.66
N THR A 206 -1.89 -0.95 -14.46
CA THR A 206 -3.31 -0.63 -14.21
C THR A 206 -3.82 -1.32 -12.95
N SER A 207 -3.50 -2.61 -12.76
CA SER A 207 -3.90 -3.38 -11.58
C SER A 207 -3.31 -2.80 -10.29
N THR A 208 -2.03 -2.38 -10.33
CA THR A 208 -1.37 -1.72 -9.19
C THR A 208 -1.98 -0.35 -8.88
N THR A 209 -2.25 0.45 -9.91
CA THR A 209 -2.88 1.77 -9.76
C THR A 209 -4.31 1.66 -9.22
N LEU A 210 -5.05 0.64 -9.66
CA LEU A 210 -6.35 0.29 -9.10
C LEU A 210 -6.23 -0.10 -7.63
N ALA A 211 -5.28 -0.96 -7.27
CA ALA A 211 -5.06 -1.38 -5.88
C ALA A 211 -4.70 -0.21 -4.96
N ASP A 212 -3.90 0.73 -5.45
CA ASP A 212 -3.58 1.96 -4.72
C ASP A 212 -4.83 2.83 -4.50
N ALA A 213 -5.59 3.12 -5.56
CA ALA A 213 -6.84 3.89 -5.47
C ALA A 213 -7.89 3.22 -4.57
N TYR A 214 -7.97 1.89 -4.64
CA TYR A 214 -8.87 1.06 -3.85
C TYR A 214 -8.59 1.18 -2.34
N LEU A 215 -7.32 1.41 -1.96
CA LEU A 215 -6.90 1.54 -0.56
C LEU A 215 -6.88 2.97 -0.04
N LYS A 216 -6.74 3.98 -0.90
CA LYS A 216 -6.57 5.39 -0.50
C LYS A 216 -7.61 5.86 0.54
N PRO A 217 -8.94 5.76 0.31
CA PRO A 217 -9.91 6.26 1.29
C PRO A 217 -9.80 5.58 2.66
N LEU A 218 -9.48 4.29 2.69
CA LEU A 218 -9.28 3.55 3.92
C LEU A 218 -8.03 4.03 4.65
N MET A 219 -6.91 4.15 3.93
CA MET A 219 -5.63 4.57 4.51
C MET A 219 -5.67 6.03 4.95
N ASP A 220 -6.34 6.91 4.22
CA ASP A 220 -6.53 8.32 4.59
C ASP A 220 -7.21 8.44 5.96
N ARG A 221 -8.34 7.74 6.15
CA ARG A 221 -9.06 7.71 7.43
C ARG A 221 -8.22 7.09 8.54
N TYR A 222 -7.50 6.01 8.21
CA TYR A 222 -6.63 5.32 9.15
C TYR A 222 -5.53 6.24 9.66
N VAL A 223 -4.73 6.79 8.75
CA VAL A 223 -3.63 7.71 9.07
C VAL A 223 -4.14 8.93 9.83
N ALA A 224 -5.25 9.54 9.40
CA ALA A 224 -5.83 10.69 10.09
C ALA A 224 -6.23 10.36 11.54
N SER A 225 -6.87 9.22 11.77
CA SER A 225 -7.25 8.76 13.11
C SER A 225 -6.04 8.51 14.02
N LEU A 226 -4.99 7.87 13.48
CA LEU A 226 -3.74 7.66 14.24
C LEU A 226 -3.06 8.98 14.57
N ASP A 227 -2.97 9.87 13.59
CA ASP A 227 -2.29 11.15 13.70
C ASP A 227 -2.98 12.08 14.71
N GLU A 228 -4.31 12.11 14.76
CA GLU A 228 -5.09 12.80 15.80
C GLU A 228 -4.77 12.23 17.20
N LYS A 229 -4.89 10.92 17.40
CA LYS A 229 -4.70 10.30 18.71
C LYS A 229 -3.27 10.38 19.22
N LEU A 230 -2.27 10.25 18.35
CA LEU A 230 -0.87 10.38 18.72
C LEU A 230 -0.54 11.83 19.11
N ARG A 231 -1.10 12.83 18.42
CA ARG A 231 -0.95 14.24 18.80
C ARG A 231 -1.63 14.55 20.13
N ASP A 232 -2.84 14.06 20.35
CA ASP A 232 -3.57 14.23 21.61
C ASP A 232 -2.80 13.63 22.80
N ALA A 233 -2.11 12.51 22.57
CA ALA A 233 -1.22 11.88 23.55
C ALA A 233 0.09 12.64 23.78
N GLY A 234 0.41 13.64 22.96
CA GLY A 234 1.60 14.48 23.09
C GLY A 234 2.82 14.02 22.27
N LEU A 235 2.63 13.19 21.23
CA LEU A 235 3.69 12.90 20.26
C LEU A 235 3.95 14.15 19.41
N THR A 236 5.18 14.66 19.45
CA THR A 236 5.59 15.87 18.72
C THR A 236 6.40 15.56 17.46
N THR A 237 6.92 14.34 17.35
CA THR A 237 7.71 13.89 16.21
C THR A 237 6.85 13.31 15.10
N PRO A 238 7.21 13.50 13.82
CA PRO A 238 6.59 12.75 12.73
C PRO A 238 6.76 11.24 12.94
N TRP A 239 5.74 10.47 12.58
CA TRP A 239 5.77 9.01 12.61
C TRP A 239 5.73 8.43 11.19
N ALA A 240 6.17 7.19 11.06
CA ALA A 240 6.31 6.50 9.79
C ALA A 240 5.55 5.17 9.79
N ILE A 241 5.17 4.71 8.61
CA ILE A 241 4.61 3.39 8.34
C ILE A 241 5.67 2.55 7.63
N MET A 242 5.77 1.28 8.02
CA MET A 242 6.65 0.30 7.40
C MET A 242 6.20 0.03 5.95
N LYS A 243 7.15 -0.04 5.03
CA LYS A 243 6.92 -0.39 3.63
C LYS A 243 7.15 -1.88 3.39
N SER A 244 6.50 -2.41 2.36
CA SER A 244 6.69 -3.79 1.89
C SER A 244 8.13 -4.13 1.48
N ASN A 245 8.95 -3.13 1.15
CA ASN A 245 10.36 -3.32 0.77
C ASN A 245 11.35 -3.30 1.95
N GLY A 246 10.86 -3.18 3.18
CA GLY A 246 11.67 -3.08 4.40
C GLY A 246 12.18 -1.66 4.72
N GLY A 247 11.78 -0.65 3.94
CA GLY A 247 11.94 0.75 4.33
C GLY A 247 10.78 1.24 5.21
N ALA A 248 10.80 2.52 5.56
CA ALA A 248 9.65 3.20 6.16
C ALA A 248 9.34 4.48 5.39
N MET A 249 8.09 4.93 5.44
CA MET A 249 7.63 6.19 4.85
C MET A 249 6.81 6.99 5.84
N ARG A 250 6.85 8.32 5.75
CA ARG A 250 6.03 9.17 6.63
C ARG A 250 4.55 8.84 6.45
N ALA A 251 3.78 8.94 7.52
CA ALA A 251 2.37 8.57 7.51
C ALA A 251 1.55 9.27 6.40
N GLY A 252 1.78 10.56 6.15
CA GLY A 252 1.14 11.26 5.03
C GLY A 252 1.48 10.67 3.66
N ALA A 253 2.74 10.28 3.44
CA ALA A 253 3.14 9.63 2.19
C ALA A 253 2.55 8.22 2.04
N ALA A 254 2.26 7.53 3.15
CA ALA A 254 1.58 6.24 3.13
C ALA A 254 0.09 6.39 2.77
N ALA A 255 -0.56 7.48 3.18
CA ALA A 255 -1.90 7.84 2.71
C ALA A 255 -1.90 8.16 1.19
N ASP A 256 -0.83 8.81 0.70
CA ASP A 256 -0.66 9.11 -0.73
C ASP A 256 -0.29 7.90 -1.60
N SER A 257 0.28 6.83 -1.05
CA SER A 257 0.60 5.61 -1.82
C SER A 257 0.45 4.34 -0.96
N PRO A 258 -0.78 4.01 -0.54
CA PRO A 258 -1.05 2.92 0.40
C PRO A 258 -0.66 1.55 -0.12
N ILE A 259 -0.58 1.34 -1.43
CA ILE A 259 -0.18 0.03 -1.97
C ILE A 259 1.23 -0.36 -1.50
N GLN A 260 2.09 0.62 -1.21
CA GLN A 260 3.46 0.41 -0.72
C GLN A 260 3.53 -0.20 0.68
N THR A 261 2.41 -0.25 1.42
CA THR A 261 2.33 -0.77 2.79
C THR A 261 1.61 -2.11 2.87
N ALA A 262 1.21 -2.70 1.74
CA ALA A 262 0.40 -3.92 1.67
C ALA A 262 1.08 -5.20 2.21
N GLN A 263 2.39 -5.18 2.47
CA GLN A 263 3.15 -6.28 3.09
C GLN A 263 4.09 -5.74 4.18
N SER A 264 3.62 -4.74 4.95
CA SER A 264 4.46 -4.02 5.92
C SER A 264 4.88 -4.87 7.13
N GLY A 265 3.98 -5.69 7.68
CA GLY A 265 4.25 -6.56 8.83
C GLY A 265 5.35 -7.59 8.57
N PRO A 266 5.18 -8.52 7.61
CA PRO A 266 6.16 -9.56 7.30
C PRO A 266 7.55 -8.99 6.92
N ALA A 267 7.57 -7.82 6.26
CA ALA A 267 8.82 -7.13 5.94
C ALA A 267 9.63 -6.76 7.19
N GLY A 268 8.96 -6.33 8.27
CA GLY A 268 9.61 -6.06 9.56
C GLY A 268 10.28 -7.30 10.16
N GLY A 269 9.58 -8.44 10.15
CA GLY A 269 10.12 -9.72 10.60
C GLY A 269 11.38 -10.14 9.82
N MET A 270 11.37 -9.95 8.51
CA MET A 270 12.53 -10.24 7.65
C MET A 270 13.76 -9.37 7.95
N LEU A 271 13.56 -8.08 8.25
CA LEU A 271 14.65 -7.18 8.63
C LEU A 271 15.31 -7.62 9.94
N VAL A 272 14.49 -7.97 10.94
CA VAL A 272 14.98 -8.44 12.24
C VAL A 272 15.71 -9.78 12.10
N ALA A 273 15.14 -10.72 11.35
CA ALA A 273 15.77 -12.01 11.08
C ALA A 273 17.15 -11.84 10.42
N ARG A 274 17.26 -10.94 9.43
CA ARG A 274 18.56 -10.61 8.81
C ARG A 274 19.54 -10.04 9.84
N ALA A 275 19.11 -9.07 10.64
CA ALA A 275 19.97 -8.42 11.63
C ALA A 275 20.50 -9.44 12.65
N LEU A 276 19.63 -10.30 13.19
CA LEU A 276 19.99 -11.35 14.13
C LEU A 276 20.87 -12.43 13.49
N GLY A 277 20.58 -12.82 12.24
CA GLY A 277 21.39 -13.77 11.48
C GLY A 277 22.82 -13.31 11.32
N VAL A 278 23.02 -12.07 10.88
CA VAL A 278 24.36 -11.48 10.73
C VAL A 278 25.10 -11.43 12.08
N GLN A 279 24.41 -11.04 13.16
CA GLN A 279 25.01 -11.01 14.50
C GLN A 279 25.37 -12.41 15.03
N ALA A 280 24.56 -13.42 14.70
CA ALA A 280 24.78 -14.81 15.09
C ALA A 280 25.78 -15.55 14.19
N GLY A 281 26.30 -14.92 13.12
CA GLY A 281 27.13 -15.59 12.12
C GLY A 281 26.38 -16.62 11.27
N LEU A 282 25.06 -16.48 11.15
CA LEU A 282 24.14 -17.30 10.36
C LEU A 282 23.61 -16.49 9.16
N PRO A 283 24.35 -16.41 8.05
CA PRO A 283 23.98 -15.57 6.92
C PRO A 283 22.87 -16.18 6.04
N ASP A 284 22.62 -17.47 6.16
CA ASP A 284 21.58 -18.19 5.41
C ASP A 284 20.44 -18.60 6.35
N LEU A 285 19.26 -18.03 6.16
CA LEU A 285 18.10 -18.24 7.02
C LEU A 285 16.84 -18.49 6.21
N LEU A 286 15.98 -19.36 6.73
CA LEU A 286 14.59 -19.47 6.33
C LEU A 286 13.73 -18.96 7.49
N THR A 287 12.89 -17.97 7.23
CA THR A 287 11.94 -17.45 8.21
C THR A 287 10.58 -18.11 8.02
N LEU A 288 9.86 -18.27 9.12
CA LEU A 288 8.49 -18.75 9.13
C LEU A 288 7.74 -17.98 10.23
N ASP A 289 6.80 -17.13 9.82
CA ASP A 289 5.87 -16.46 10.71
C ASP A 289 4.48 -17.06 10.49
N MET A 290 3.91 -17.70 11.51
CA MET A 290 2.58 -18.31 11.42
C MET A 290 1.60 -17.55 12.30
N GLY A 291 0.63 -16.91 11.66
CA GLY A 291 -0.53 -16.31 12.30
C GLY A 291 -1.74 -17.26 12.33
N GLY A 292 -2.90 -16.70 12.68
CA GLY A 292 -4.17 -17.47 12.71
C GLY A 292 -4.80 -17.72 11.35
N THR A 293 -4.30 -17.11 10.27
CA THR A 293 -4.93 -17.12 8.93
C THR A 293 -3.92 -17.41 7.81
N SER A 294 -2.65 -17.07 8.02
CA SER A 294 -1.59 -17.25 7.03
C SER A 294 -0.27 -17.64 7.69
N ALA A 295 0.59 -18.26 6.89
CA ALA A 295 2.00 -18.50 7.18
C ALA A 295 2.86 -17.76 6.16
N ASP A 296 3.73 -16.88 6.62
CA ASP A 296 4.65 -16.09 5.81
C ASP A 296 6.06 -16.69 5.87
N VAL A 297 6.59 -17.05 4.70
CA VAL A 297 7.91 -17.67 4.55
C VAL A 297 8.82 -16.77 3.74
N GLY A 298 9.99 -16.46 4.25
CA GLY A 298 11.02 -15.70 3.55
C GLY A 298 12.38 -16.38 3.61
N MET A 299 13.26 -16.01 2.68
CA MET A 299 14.61 -16.56 2.59
C MET A 299 15.63 -15.44 2.60
N ILE A 300 16.68 -15.60 3.41
CA ILE A 300 17.85 -14.73 3.47
C ILE A 300 19.03 -15.60 3.06
N LEU A 301 19.82 -15.14 2.08
CA LEU A 301 21.00 -15.85 1.60
C LEU A 301 22.19 -14.90 1.64
N ALA A 302 23.33 -15.39 2.13
CA ALA A 302 24.55 -14.60 2.29
C ALA A 302 24.34 -13.28 3.05
N GLY A 303 23.39 -13.23 3.99
CA GLY A 303 23.04 -12.03 4.74
C GLY A 303 22.26 -10.98 3.95
N GLU A 304 21.78 -11.30 2.75
CA GLU A 304 21.05 -10.38 1.87
C GLU A 304 19.57 -10.74 1.76
N LEU A 305 18.73 -9.69 1.77
CA LEU A 305 17.30 -9.81 1.49
C LEU A 305 17.09 -9.76 -0.01
N ARG A 306 16.30 -10.70 -0.53
CA ARG A 306 15.87 -10.66 -1.91
C ARG A 306 14.66 -9.76 -2.04
N HIS A 307 14.68 -8.85 -3.01
CA HIS A 307 13.53 -8.04 -3.39
C HIS A 307 12.92 -8.55 -4.70
N THR A 308 11.62 -8.36 -4.83
CA THR A 308 10.86 -8.66 -6.04
C THR A 308 9.83 -7.55 -6.31
N THR A 309 9.29 -7.54 -7.52
CA THR A 309 8.09 -6.77 -7.88
C THR A 309 6.93 -7.69 -8.26
N GLU A 310 7.11 -9.00 -8.08
CA GLU A 310 6.12 -10.02 -8.41
C GLU A 310 5.27 -10.32 -7.16
N TYR A 311 4.24 -9.51 -6.97
CA TYR A 311 3.21 -9.74 -5.96
C TYR A 311 1.84 -9.87 -6.63
N GLU A 312 1.07 -10.86 -6.18
CA GLU A 312 -0.31 -11.11 -6.63
C GLU A 312 -1.22 -11.04 -5.39
N ILE A 313 -2.21 -10.16 -5.43
CA ILE A 313 -3.22 -10.00 -4.36
C ILE A 313 -4.10 -11.24 -4.31
N GLU A 314 -4.52 -11.67 -5.49
CA GLU A 314 -5.12 -12.94 -5.80
C GLU A 314 -4.46 -13.42 -7.09
N TRP A 315 -4.49 -14.71 -7.37
CA TRP A 315 -3.89 -15.27 -8.58
C TRP A 315 -4.28 -14.45 -9.82
N GLY A 316 -3.30 -14.01 -10.60
CA GLY A 316 -3.55 -13.22 -11.79
C GLY A 316 -4.00 -11.78 -11.58
N VAL A 317 -4.13 -11.27 -10.34
CA VAL A 317 -4.36 -9.86 -9.98
C VAL A 317 -3.07 -9.27 -9.39
N PRO A 318 -2.16 -8.74 -10.23
CA PRO A 318 -0.84 -8.31 -9.81
C PRO A 318 -0.86 -6.93 -9.13
N ALA A 319 0.08 -6.72 -8.22
CA ALA A 319 0.49 -5.41 -7.74
C ALA A 319 2.02 -5.30 -7.84
N ALA A 320 2.48 -4.54 -8.82
CA ALA A 320 3.88 -4.38 -9.19
C ALA A 320 4.57 -3.29 -8.37
N ILE A 321 4.67 -3.53 -7.07
CA ILE A 321 5.41 -2.69 -6.11
C ILE A 321 6.70 -3.39 -5.71
N PRO A 322 7.78 -2.66 -5.36
CA PRO A 322 8.95 -3.27 -4.73
C PRO A 322 8.58 -3.84 -3.35
N LEU A 323 8.87 -5.12 -3.12
CA LEU A 323 8.70 -5.79 -1.83
C LEU A 323 9.88 -6.73 -1.52
N ILE A 324 10.05 -7.09 -0.26
CA ILE A 324 10.87 -8.24 0.13
C ILE A 324 10.18 -9.50 -0.38
N ASP A 325 10.94 -10.44 -0.96
CA ASP A 325 10.41 -11.70 -1.49
C ASP A 325 9.96 -12.63 -0.35
N ILE A 326 8.69 -12.51 0.00
CA ILE A 326 8.00 -13.29 1.02
C ILE A 326 6.88 -14.05 0.33
N LYS A 327 6.70 -15.31 0.70
CA LYS A 327 5.61 -16.16 0.23
C LYS A 327 4.63 -16.40 1.37
N SER A 328 3.41 -15.90 1.21
CA SER A 328 2.30 -16.18 2.10
C SER A 328 1.55 -17.44 1.65
N ILE A 329 1.30 -18.35 2.57
CA ILE A 329 0.50 -19.55 2.39
C ILE A 329 -0.73 -19.42 3.29
N GLY A 330 -1.93 -19.46 2.71
CA GLY A 330 -3.17 -19.54 3.49
C GLY A 330 -3.26 -20.91 4.18
N ALA A 331 -3.58 -20.90 5.48
CA ALA A 331 -3.74 -22.10 6.30
C ALA A 331 -5.21 -22.55 6.38
#